data_AF-A0A1Q7G4X7-F1
#
_entry.id   AF-A0A1Q7G4X7-F1
#
_cell.length_a   1.000
_cell.length_b   1.000
_cell.length_c   1.000
_cell.angle_alpha   90.00
_cell.angle_beta   90.00
_cell.angle_gamma   90.00
#
_symmetry.space_group_name_H-M   'P 1'
#
loop_
_entity.id
_entity.type
_entity.pdbx_description
1 polymer ?
#
loop_
_entity_poly.entity_id
_entity_poly.type
_entity_poly.pdbx_seq_one_letter_code
_entity_poly.pdbx_strand_id
1 'polypeptide(L)'
;MKTLHLLIITVIFLMFVITTHNASVLDAYAEKWNNYYMLGKFDNSFPAKPIQIFIFQYKVTNGTIDEFKGQRGILSAQVHSTGAALLEIKFPRNYPYTNQPENKQPYGDTSPIILMDVDDPVKSQPSKPNTETTDCFFVYSIPFSGDHKIELIWSYLLSTNFPLHGDNILSSCNSRTIANWPPLKQIKIGMPTSEIKCDTGFDKILHPDNKTISCVKPITLSKLVQHGWIKPAFDPRVSPKIVLTNSFYDGIDKQGKTVVSINNQTFYQFTFGHSIDDLQRGESIKFQNVTFSFPEGLMKTIAGGITILDIKFQDGNEEIYTGIPTRYGSSANNTLTILSNHASPQAGLTYYKDEIKLLVGEN
;
A
#
# COMPACT_ATOMS: atom_id res chain seq x y z
N MET A 1 -1.55 -77.50 -14.54
CA MET A 1 -1.24 -76.72 -15.76
C MET A 1 -0.29 -75.58 -15.37
N LYS A 2 0.98 -75.69 -15.81
CA LYS A 2 2.06 -74.67 -15.96
C LYS A 2 2.38 -73.75 -14.76
N THR A 3 3.31 -74.07 -13.85
CA THR A 3 4.80 -73.86 -13.85
C THR A 3 5.32 -72.45 -14.16
N LEU A 4 5.79 -71.77 -13.09
CA LEU A 4 7.08 -71.10 -12.89
C LEU A 4 7.89 -70.70 -14.15
N HIS A 5 8.28 -69.42 -14.28
CA HIS A 5 9.66 -69.04 -14.59
C HIS A 5 10.03 -67.61 -14.15
N LEU A 6 11.04 -67.62 -13.28
CA LEU A 6 11.94 -66.55 -12.88
C LEU A 6 12.80 -66.14 -14.11
N LEU A 7 13.03 -64.85 -14.35
CA LEU A 7 14.23 -64.44 -15.08
C LEU A 7 14.81 -63.16 -14.48
N ILE A 8 15.87 -63.37 -13.71
CA ILE A 8 16.86 -62.41 -13.25
C ILE A 8 17.72 -62.05 -14.47
N ILE A 9 17.89 -60.76 -14.77
CA ILE A 9 18.98 -60.28 -15.63
C ILE A 9 19.80 -59.29 -14.82
N THR A 10 20.85 -59.83 -14.22
CA THR A 10 22.03 -59.11 -13.74
C THR A 10 22.95 -58.93 -14.95
N VAL A 11 23.22 -57.70 -15.36
CA VAL A 11 24.35 -57.38 -16.25
C VAL A 11 25.26 -56.41 -15.53
N ILE A 12 26.34 -56.99 -15.01
CA ILE A 12 27.57 -56.34 -14.61
C ILE A 12 28.43 -56.23 -15.89
N PHE A 13 28.92 -55.03 -16.21
CA PHE A 13 30.24 -54.70 -16.80
C PHE A 13 30.13 -53.40 -17.62
N LEU A 14 30.70 -52.31 -17.11
CA LEU A 14 31.97 -51.80 -17.65
C LEU A 14 32.51 -50.70 -16.73
N MET A 15 33.64 -50.98 -16.09
CA MET A 15 34.49 -49.94 -15.52
C MET A 15 35.02 -49.07 -16.68
N PHE A 16 34.56 -47.84 -16.76
CA PHE A 16 35.34 -46.78 -17.39
C PHE A 16 36.12 -46.06 -16.30
N VAL A 17 37.41 -46.38 -16.22
CA VAL A 17 38.43 -45.53 -15.64
C VAL A 17 38.49 -44.29 -16.52
N ILE A 18 37.83 -43.21 -16.12
CA ILE A 18 38.11 -41.87 -16.65
C ILE A 18 39.02 -41.18 -15.64
N THR A 19 40.26 -41.05 -16.08
CA THR A 19 41.32 -40.26 -15.51
C THR A 19 40.88 -38.83 -15.20
N THR A 20 41.36 -38.36 -14.07
CA THR A 20 41.36 -36.98 -13.57
C THR A 20 41.58 -35.93 -14.65
N HIS A 21 40.56 -35.11 -14.89
CA HIS A 21 40.77 -33.71 -15.21
C HIS A 21 40.23 -32.90 -14.03
N ASN A 22 41.17 -32.30 -13.29
CA ASN A 22 40.92 -31.11 -12.51
C ASN A 22 40.33 -30.07 -13.46
N ALA A 23 39.00 -30.06 -13.59
CA ALA A 23 38.30 -28.89 -14.05
C ALA A 23 38.35 -27.90 -12.89
N SER A 24 39.49 -27.22 -12.77
CA SER A 24 39.54 -25.86 -12.24
C SER A 24 38.80 -24.96 -13.24
N VAL A 25 37.48 -25.15 -13.30
CA VAL A 25 36.54 -24.14 -13.74
C VAL A 25 35.98 -23.57 -12.44
N LEU A 26 36.85 -22.91 -11.69
CA LEU A 26 36.47 -21.73 -10.92
C LEU A 26 36.20 -20.64 -11.95
N ASP A 27 35.21 -20.86 -12.82
CA ASP A 27 34.48 -19.74 -13.37
C ASP A 27 33.86 -19.10 -12.14
N ALA A 28 34.44 -17.96 -11.77
CA ALA A 28 33.86 -17.02 -10.86
C ALA A 28 32.46 -16.71 -11.39
N TYR A 29 31.47 -17.50 -10.97
CA TYR A 29 30.07 -17.14 -11.00
C TYR A 29 30.01 -15.83 -10.24
N ALA A 30 30.11 -14.73 -10.97
CA ALA A 30 29.92 -13.41 -10.41
C ALA A 30 28.59 -13.46 -9.67
N GLU A 31 28.67 -13.45 -8.34
CA GLU A 31 27.58 -13.83 -7.46
C GLU A 31 26.36 -12.97 -7.80
N LYS A 32 25.40 -13.58 -8.50
CA LYS A 32 24.31 -12.86 -9.12
C LYS A 32 23.30 -12.50 -8.04
N TRP A 33 23.13 -11.20 -7.81
CA TRP A 33 22.07 -10.69 -6.96
C TRP A 33 20.69 -11.02 -7.56
N ASN A 34 19.83 -11.60 -6.75
CA ASN A 34 18.42 -11.80 -7.06
C ASN A 34 17.60 -10.63 -6.51
N ASN A 35 16.49 -10.30 -7.17
CA ASN A 35 15.60 -9.23 -6.72
C ASN A 35 14.33 -9.81 -6.11
N TYR A 36 13.98 -9.30 -4.93
CA TYR A 36 12.68 -9.49 -4.30
C TYR A 36 11.93 -8.15 -4.26
N TYR A 37 10.62 -8.18 -4.49
CA TYR A 37 9.81 -6.98 -4.61
C TYR A 37 8.80 -6.94 -3.48
N MET A 38 8.69 -5.80 -2.80
CA MET A 38 7.76 -5.63 -1.69
C MET A 38 7.10 -4.25 -1.73
N LEU A 39 5.81 -4.23 -1.41
CA LEU A 39 5.06 -2.99 -1.28
C LEU A 39 5.44 -2.28 0.02
N GLY A 40 5.86 -1.01 -0.07
CA GLY A 40 6.14 -0.15 1.07
C GLY A 40 5.12 0.99 1.15
N LYS A 41 4.52 1.16 2.31
CA LYS A 41 3.56 2.23 2.63
C LYS A 41 4.12 3.08 3.77
N PHE A 42 4.14 4.40 3.57
CA PHE A 42 4.60 5.36 4.57
C PHE A 42 3.44 5.80 5.47
N ASP A 43 2.97 4.91 6.33
CA ASP A 43 1.89 5.24 7.26
C ASP A 43 2.28 6.39 8.19
N ASN A 44 1.34 7.31 8.42
CA ASN A 44 1.49 8.51 9.24
C ASN A 44 2.67 9.42 8.84
N SER A 45 3.21 9.32 7.62
CA SER A 45 4.33 10.17 7.20
C SER A 45 3.87 11.61 6.98
N PHE A 46 4.71 12.57 7.39
CA PHE A 46 4.50 13.99 7.09
C PHE A 46 5.74 14.57 6.40
N PRO A 47 5.63 15.04 5.14
CA PRO A 47 4.45 14.98 4.28
C PRO A 47 4.06 13.54 3.91
N ALA A 48 2.81 13.36 3.47
CA ALA A 48 2.34 12.08 2.97
C ALA A 48 3.22 11.63 1.78
N LYS A 49 3.75 10.40 1.84
CA LYS A 49 4.54 9.80 0.76
C LYS A 49 3.71 8.72 0.04
N PRO A 50 3.85 8.59 -1.29
CA PRO A 50 3.08 7.61 -2.05
C PRO A 50 3.50 6.18 -1.71
N ILE A 51 2.60 5.22 -1.94
CA ILE A 51 2.96 3.80 -1.92
C ILE A 51 3.95 3.51 -3.05
N GLN A 52 4.95 2.69 -2.76
CA GLN A 52 6.00 2.32 -3.72
C GLN A 52 6.28 0.82 -3.65
N ILE A 53 6.81 0.26 -4.74
CA ILE A 53 7.30 -1.12 -4.79
C ILE A 53 8.81 -1.06 -4.69
N PHE A 54 9.33 -1.58 -3.59
CA PHE A 54 10.75 -1.55 -3.28
C PHE A 54 11.45 -2.82 -3.75
N ILE A 55 12.70 -2.67 -4.18
CA ILE A 55 13.56 -3.74 -4.68
C ILE A 55 14.55 -4.11 -3.59
N PHE A 56 14.34 -5.26 -2.98
CA PHE A 56 15.30 -5.92 -2.11
C PHE A 56 16.20 -6.76 -2.99
N GLN A 57 17.50 -6.79 -2.69
CA GLN A 57 18.41 -7.70 -3.38
C GLN A 57 18.95 -8.72 -2.40
N TYR A 58 19.10 -9.96 -2.82
CA TYR A 58 19.71 -10.99 -1.99
C TYR A 58 20.61 -11.90 -2.81
N LYS A 59 21.61 -12.47 -2.17
CA LYS A 59 22.44 -13.55 -2.72
C LYS A 59 22.89 -14.48 -1.61
N VAL A 60 23.23 -15.71 -1.98
CA VAL A 60 23.78 -16.70 -1.07
C VAL A 60 25.10 -17.19 -1.62
N THR A 61 26.11 -17.24 -0.75
CA THR A 61 27.45 -17.77 -1.04
C THR A 61 27.65 -19.08 -0.28
N ASN A 62 28.12 -20.13 -0.96
CA ASN A 62 28.34 -21.47 -0.41
C ASN A 62 27.09 -22.12 0.24
N GLY A 63 25.90 -21.77 -0.26
CA GLY A 63 24.62 -22.34 0.19
C GLY A 63 23.55 -22.15 -0.88
N THR A 64 22.32 -22.50 -0.53
CA THR A 64 21.14 -22.36 -1.38
C THR A 64 20.01 -21.66 -0.62
N ILE A 65 19.06 -21.12 -1.37
CA ILE A 65 17.86 -20.51 -0.84
C ILE A 65 16.64 -21.14 -1.51
N ASP A 66 15.86 -21.85 -0.72
CA ASP A 66 14.66 -22.55 -1.19
C ASP A 66 13.49 -21.57 -1.32
N GLU A 67 13.44 -20.59 -0.42
CA GLU A 67 12.36 -19.63 -0.35
C GLU A 67 12.85 -18.27 0.16
N PHE A 68 12.42 -17.19 -0.50
CA PHE A 68 12.58 -15.83 -0.01
C PHE A 68 11.22 -15.12 -0.08
N LYS A 69 10.70 -14.74 1.08
CA LYS A 69 9.39 -14.10 1.24
C LYS A 69 9.51 -12.84 2.07
N GLY A 70 8.52 -11.99 1.95
CA GLY A 70 8.44 -10.74 2.68
C GLY A 70 7.02 -10.28 2.83
N GLN A 71 6.66 -9.96 4.06
CA GLN A 71 5.43 -9.25 4.41
C GLN A 71 5.85 -7.97 5.12
N ARG A 72 4.96 -6.97 5.19
CA ARG A 72 5.21 -5.69 5.87
C ARG A 72 6.01 -5.87 7.17
N GLY A 73 7.25 -5.37 7.18
CA GLY A 73 8.14 -5.40 8.35
C GLY A 73 8.85 -6.73 8.62
N ILE A 74 8.66 -7.77 7.82
CA ILE A 74 9.27 -9.10 8.00
C ILE A 74 9.78 -9.61 6.65
N LEU A 75 11.07 -9.89 6.54
CA LEU A 75 11.64 -10.70 5.46
C LEU A 75 11.98 -12.09 6.01
N SER A 76 11.76 -13.15 5.24
CA SER A 76 12.09 -14.52 5.63
C SER A 76 12.79 -15.25 4.49
N ALA A 77 13.84 -15.98 4.82
CA ALA A 77 14.62 -16.79 3.90
C ALA A 77 14.78 -18.21 4.46
N GLN A 78 14.39 -19.23 3.70
CA GLN A 78 14.73 -20.63 4.00
C GLN A 78 16.02 -20.97 3.25
N VAL A 79 17.08 -21.25 4.00
CA VAL A 79 18.43 -21.45 3.47
C VAL A 79 19.00 -22.80 3.89
N HIS A 80 19.82 -23.37 3.01
CA HIS A 80 20.49 -24.65 3.24
C HIS A 80 21.98 -24.55 2.89
N SER A 81 22.85 -25.10 3.74
CA SER A 81 24.27 -25.31 3.44
C SER A 81 24.85 -26.52 4.18
N THR A 82 25.79 -27.22 3.54
CA THR A 82 26.59 -28.30 4.15
C THR A 82 27.84 -27.78 4.89
N GLY A 83 28.09 -26.47 4.89
CA GLY A 83 29.28 -25.86 5.47
C GLY A 83 29.02 -24.41 5.91
N ALA A 84 30.10 -23.62 6.00
CA ALA A 84 29.98 -22.20 6.27
C ALA A 84 29.47 -21.47 5.02
N ALA A 85 28.31 -20.83 5.15
CA ALA A 85 27.66 -20.06 4.11
C ALA A 85 27.35 -18.63 4.56
N LEU A 86 27.00 -17.79 3.58
CA LEU A 86 26.65 -16.39 3.82
C LEU A 86 25.39 -16.02 3.04
N LEU A 87 24.39 -15.49 3.73
CA LEU A 87 23.26 -14.82 3.12
C LEU A 87 23.51 -13.31 3.18
N GLU A 88 23.53 -12.66 2.01
CA GLU A 88 23.63 -11.20 1.92
C GLU A 88 22.32 -10.60 1.43
N ILE A 89 21.86 -9.54 2.10
CA ILE A 89 20.61 -8.84 1.78
C ILE A 89 20.88 -7.34 1.69
N LYS A 90 20.51 -6.74 0.56
CA LYS A 90 20.45 -5.29 0.35
C LYS A 90 19.02 -4.80 0.59
N PHE A 91 18.88 -4.04 1.66
CA PHE A 91 17.63 -3.41 2.09
C PHE A 91 17.64 -1.93 1.66
N PRO A 92 16.67 -1.46 0.87
CA PRO A 92 16.63 -0.07 0.43
C PRO A 92 16.55 0.91 1.58
N ARG A 93 17.46 1.89 1.65
CA ARG A 93 17.44 2.90 2.72
C ARG A 93 16.20 3.80 2.68
N ASN A 94 15.63 3.98 1.50
CA ASN A 94 14.39 4.72 1.31
C ASN A 94 13.11 3.89 1.56
N TYR A 95 13.21 2.62 1.96
CA TYR A 95 12.05 1.84 2.39
C TYR A 95 11.43 2.44 3.66
N PRO A 96 10.10 2.36 3.88
CA PRO A 96 9.48 2.87 5.10
C PRO A 96 10.05 2.22 6.37
N TYR A 97 10.50 3.03 7.33
CA TYR A 97 10.85 2.66 8.71
C TYR A 97 10.58 3.85 9.64
N THR A 98 10.77 3.67 10.95
CA THR A 98 10.60 4.75 11.91
C THR A 98 11.76 4.76 12.88
N ASN A 99 12.21 5.96 13.26
CA ASN A 99 13.15 6.16 14.34
C ASN A 99 12.45 5.92 15.67
N GLN A 100 13.16 5.34 16.64
CA GLN A 100 12.68 5.35 18.02
C GLN A 100 12.65 6.78 18.58
N PRO A 101 11.75 7.08 19.54
CA PRO A 101 11.74 8.36 20.23
C PRO A 101 13.09 8.62 20.92
N GLU A 102 13.58 9.86 20.83
CA GLU A 102 14.92 10.36 21.17
C GLU A 102 15.41 10.04 22.60
N ASN A 103 14.52 9.62 23.50
CA ASN A 103 14.81 9.36 24.91
C ASN A 103 15.12 7.87 25.23
N LYS A 104 15.31 7.03 24.21
CA LYS A 104 15.78 5.64 24.34
C LYS A 104 17.01 5.45 23.46
N GLN A 105 17.86 4.46 23.78
CA GLN A 105 19.05 4.15 22.97
C GLN A 105 18.68 4.16 21.48
N PRO A 106 19.38 4.94 20.63
CA PRO A 106 19.01 5.10 19.24
C PRO A 106 19.14 3.76 18.52
N TYR A 107 18.01 3.20 18.10
CA TYR A 107 17.93 2.00 17.27
C TYR A 107 17.55 2.30 15.80
N GLY A 108 17.79 3.54 15.32
CA GLY A 108 17.99 3.81 13.90
C GLY A 108 19.51 3.87 13.68
N ASP A 109 20.17 3.07 12.85
CA ASP A 109 19.83 2.66 11.49
C ASP A 109 19.99 1.14 11.23
N THR A 110 20.16 0.30 12.27
CA THR A 110 20.68 -1.08 12.07
C THR A 110 20.09 -2.18 12.98
N SER A 111 19.05 -1.96 13.80
CA SER A 111 18.56 -3.02 14.70
C SER A 111 17.09 -2.87 15.13
N PRO A 112 16.34 -3.98 15.32
CA PRO A 112 16.83 -5.34 15.53
C PRO A 112 16.37 -6.30 14.43
N ILE A 113 17.29 -6.74 13.59
CA ILE A 113 17.11 -8.00 12.85
C ILE A 113 17.11 -9.10 13.91
N ILE A 114 15.95 -9.64 14.25
CA ILE A 114 15.87 -10.85 15.06
C ILE A 114 16.04 -12.03 14.11
N LEU A 115 17.27 -12.53 14.01
CA LEU A 115 17.53 -13.83 13.39
C LEU A 115 16.92 -14.89 14.32
N MET A 116 15.73 -15.37 13.96
CA MET A 116 15.16 -16.58 14.55
C MET A 116 15.53 -17.73 13.65
N ASP A 117 16.07 -18.80 14.22
CA ASP A 117 16.09 -20.12 13.59
C ASP A 117 14.77 -20.81 13.98
N VAL A 118 13.88 -21.01 13.02
CA VAL A 118 12.50 -21.47 13.29
C VAL A 118 12.45 -22.95 13.66
N ASP A 119 13.49 -23.73 13.36
CA ASP A 119 13.54 -25.16 13.69
C ASP A 119 13.88 -25.41 15.17
N ASP A 120 14.42 -24.40 15.87
CA ASP A 120 14.62 -24.43 17.32
C ASP A 120 14.31 -23.05 17.95
N PRO A 121 13.02 -22.73 18.19
CA PRO A 121 12.62 -21.42 18.74
C PRO A 121 13.17 -21.16 20.15
N VAL A 122 13.72 -22.18 20.83
CA VAL A 122 14.39 -22.03 22.13
C VAL A 122 15.84 -21.58 21.98
N LYS A 123 16.46 -21.84 20.82
CA LYS A 123 17.80 -21.38 20.45
C LYS A 123 17.83 -20.15 19.55
N SER A 124 16.77 -19.34 19.53
CA SER A 124 16.78 -18.04 18.86
C SER A 124 17.78 -17.10 19.55
N GLN A 125 19.07 -17.31 19.32
CA GLN A 125 20.11 -16.40 19.74
C GLN A 125 20.04 -15.21 18.79
N PRO A 126 19.81 -13.98 19.32
CA PRO A 126 19.91 -12.79 18.49
C PRO A 126 21.34 -12.69 17.97
N SER A 127 21.56 -13.14 16.74
CA SER A 127 22.81 -12.90 16.04
C SER A 127 22.73 -11.51 15.44
N LYS A 128 23.74 -10.70 15.72
CA LYS A 128 23.87 -9.38 15.11
C LYS A 128 24.54 -9.60 13.74
N PRO A 129 23.81 -9.46 12.61
CA PRO A 129 24.45 -9.58 11.31
C PRO A 129 25.54 -8.52 11.17
N ASN A 130 26.55 -8.81 10.34
CA ASN A 130 27.44 -7.74 9.91
C ASN A 130 26.65 -6.77 9.03
N THR A 131 26.80 -5.47 9.27
CA THR A 131 25.99 -4.43 8.61
C THR A 131 26.90 -3.39 7.97
N GLU A 132 26.67 -3.10 6.69
CA GLU A 132 27.32 -2.02 5.96
C GLU A 132 26.24 -1.07 5.41
N THR A 133 26.47 0.24 5.48
CA THR A 133 25.58 1.24 4.89
C THR A 133 26.23 1.82 3.64
N THR A 134 25.53 1.70 2.52
CA THR A 134 25.92 2.31 1.23
C THR A 134 25.02 3.52 0.92
N ASP A 135 25.24 4.18 -0.21
CA ASP A 135 24.39 5.29 -0.66
C ASP A 135 22.91 4.88 -0.83
N CYS A 136 22.66 3.65 -1.28
CA CYS A 136 21.32 3.19 -1.64
C CYS A 136 20.74 2.14 -0.68
N PHE A 137 21.59 1.36 0.00
CA PHE A 137 21.18 0.17 0.75
C PHE A 137 21.83 0.07 2.12
N PHE A 138 21.10 -0.50 3.08
CA PHE A 138 21.70 -1.24 4.18
C PHE A 138 22.01 -2.65 3.68
N VAL A 139 23.24 -3.12 3.90
CA VAL A 139 23.70 -4.44 3.50
C VAL A 139 23.86 -5.28 4.76
N TYR A 140 23.13 -6.39 4.83
CA TYR A 140 23.20 -7.34 5.92
C TYR A 140 23.91 -8.59 5.45
N SER A 141 24.93 -9.04 6.18
CA SER A 141 25.66 -10.27 5.92
C SER A 141 25.45 -11.23 7.09
N ILE A 142 24.74 -12.32 6.83
CA ILE A 142 24.25 -13.27 7.84
C ILE A 142 24.95 -14.61 7.60
N PRO A 143 25.95 -14.97 8.44
CA PRO A 143 26.58 -16.28 8.34
C PRO A 143 25.61 -17.37 8.82
N PHE A 144 25.61 -18.51 8.14
CA PHE A 144 24.81 -19.67 8.53
C PHE A 144 25.52 -20.98 8.15
N SER A 145 25.09 -22.08 8.78
CA SER A 145 25.52 -23.44 8.42
C SER A 145 24.45 -24.46 8.79
N GLY A 146 24.12 -25.37 7.87
CA GLY A 146 22.97 -26.27 8.00
C GLY A 146 21.71 -25.68 7.37
N ASP A 147 20.57 -26.24 7.75
CA ASP A 147 19.23 -25.76 7.40
C ASP A 147 18.79 -24.70 8.39
N HIS A 148 18.33 -23.56 7.88
CA HIS A 148 17.84 -22.46 8.70
C HIS A 148 16.67 -21.77 8.01
N LYS A 149 15.69 -21.33 8.79
CA LYS A 149 14.74 -20.31 8.34
C LYS A 149 15.10 -18.99 9.01
N ILE A 150 15.76 -18.11 8.29
CA ILE A 150 16.18 -16.79 8.75
C ILE A 150 15.03 -15.79 8.61
N GLU A 151 14.70 -15.06 9.68
CA GLU A 151 13.77 -13.94 9.63
C GLU A 151 14.47 -12.61 9.93
N LEU A 152 14.10 -11.53 9.23
CA LEU A 152 14.52 -10.16 9.50
C LEU A 152 13.27 -9.36 9.84
N ILE A 153 13.12 -9.04 11.13
CA ILE A 153 11.90 -8.44 11.68
C ILE A 153 12.14 -7.00 12.13
N TRP A 154 11.48 -6.06 11.51
CA TRP A 154 11.36 -4.69 11.99
C TRP A 154 10.10 -4.59 12.86
N SER A 155 10.22 -4.95 14.13
CA SER A 155 9.09 -4.95 15.08
C SER A 155 8.37 -3.60 15.15
N TYR A 156 9.09 -2.49 14.96
CA TYR A 156 8.49 -1.15 14.93
C TYR A 156 7.62 -0.89 13.71
N LEU A 157 7.86 -1.56 12.58
CA LEU A 157 6.98 -1.49 11.40
C LEU A 157 5.64 -2.18 11.61
N LEU A 158 5.56 -3.05 12.62
CA LEU A 158 4.32 -3.65 13.08
C LEU A 158 3.55 -2.73 14.04
N SER A 159 4.20 -1.70 14.60
CA SER A 159 3.54 -0.68 15.42
C SER A 159 3.00 0.45 14.55
N THR A 160 1.68 0.60 14.49
CA THR A 160 0.98 1.45 13.52
C THR A 160 0.97 2.94 13.84
N ASN A 161 1.59 3.39 14.93
CA ASN A 161 1.38 4.74 15.46
C ASN A 161 2.53 5.71 15.20
N PHE A 162 3.68 5.22 14.73
CA PHE A 162 4.81 6.09 14.45
C PHE A 162 4.77 6.60 13.01
N PRO A 163 5.20 7.85 12.77
CA PRO A 163 5.41 8.34 11.41
C PRO A 163 6.51 7.52 10.75
N LEU A 164 6.16 6.85 9.66
CA LEU A 164 7.14 6.14 8.84
C LEU A 164 7.83 7.15 7.91
N HIS A 165 9.14 7.13 7.93
CA HIS A 165 10.00 7.83 6.98
C HIS A 165 10.85 6.83 6.21
N GLY A 166 11.73 7.33 5.37
CA GLY A 166 12.77 6.58 4.68
C GLY A 166 13.91 7.55 4.45
N ASP A 167 15.14 7.05 4.33
CA ASP A 167 16.30 7.93 4.13
C ASP A 167 16.17 8.72 2.84
N ASN A 168 16.76 9.93 2.87
CA ASN A 168 17.00 10.70 1.67
C ASN A 168 18.21 10.10 0.94
N ILE A 169 17.95 9.32 -0.10
CA ILE A 169 18.99 8.75 -0.97
C ILE A 169 19.16 9.55 -2.26
N LEU A 170 20.29 9.37 -2.94
CA LEU A 170 20.52 9.97 -4.26
C LEU A 170 19.46 9.49 -5.25
N SER A 171 19.01 10.37 -6.15
CA SER A 171 17.99 10.04 -7.17
C SER A 171 18.43 8.90 -8.10
N SER A 172 19.75 8.75 -8.33
CA SER A 172 20.34 7.63 -9.07
C SER A 172 20.04 6.27 -8.43
N CYS A 173 19.85 6.21 -7.10
CA CYS A 173 19.50 4.99 -6.39
C CYS A 173 18.08 4.51 -6.68
N ASN A 174 17.15 5.40 -7.07
CA ASN A 174 15.74 5.01 -7.30
C ASN A 174 15.61 3.89 -8.35
N SER A 175 16.48 3.89 -9.37
CA SER A 175 16.52 2.83 -10.39
C SER A 175 16.86 1.44 -9.84
N ARG A 176 17.49 1.39 -8.66
CA ARG A 176 17.93 0.16 -7.97
C ARG A 176 17.06 -0.19 -6.76
N THR A 177 16.35 0.79 -6.19
CA THR A 177 15.56 0.62 -4.96
C THR A 177 14.06 0.64 -5.18
N ILE A 178 13.56 1.22 -6.27
CA ILE A 178 12.13 1.34 -6.57
C ILE A 178 11.85 0.69 -7.93
N ALA A 179 10.89 -0.23 -7.96
CA ALA A 179 10.45 -0.84 -9.19
C ALA A 179 9.47 0.08 -9.94
N ASN A 180 9.80 0.40 -11.20
CA ASN A 180 8.83 0.95 -12.14
C ASN A 180 8.17 -0.20 -12.91
N TRP A 181 7.00 -0.62 -12.48
CA TRP A 181 6.29 -1.77 -13.04
C TRP A 181 5.06 -1.36 -13.84
N PRO A 182 4.68 -2.13 -14.87
CA PRO A 182 3.40 -1.91 -15.53
C PRO A 182 2.23 -2.13 -14.54
N PRO A 183 1.09 -1.43 -14.73
CA PRO A 183 -0.07 -1.46 -13.83
C PRO A 183 -0.50 -2.86 -13.38
N LEU A 184 -0.56 -3.81 -14.32
CA LEU A 184 -0.98 -5.18 -14.01
C LEU A 184 -0.07 -5.86 -12.98
N LYS A 185 1.24 -5.59 -13.01
CA LYS A 185 2.18 -6.12 -12.01
C LYS A 185 2.02 -5.39 -10.67
N GLN A 186 1.72 -4.10 -10.68
CA GLN A 186 1.41 -3.33 -9.45
C GLN A 186 0.16 -3.88 -8.76
N ILE A 187 -0.90 -4.19 -9.51
CA ILE A 187 -2.13 -4.82 -8.98
C ILE A 187 -1.84 -6.18 -8.38
N LYS A 188 -1.08 -7.03 -9.09
CA LYS A 188 -0.75 -8.38 -8.64
C LYS A 188 0.01 -8.43 -7.32
N ILE A 189 0.81 -7.40 -7.01
CA ILE A 189 1.52 -7.29 -5.72
C ILE A 189 0.68 -6.58 -4.64
N GLY A 190 -0.58 -6.26 -4.93
CA GLY A 190 -1.53 -5.68 -3.96
C GLY A 190 -1.52 -4.15 -3.88
N MET A 191 -1.01 -3.44 -4.89
CA MET A 191 -1.12 -1.99 -4.93
C MET A 191 -2.59 -1.58 -5.11
N PRO A 192 -3.13 -0.66 -4.27
CA PRO A 192 -4.47 -0.12 -4.45
C PRO A 192 -4.61 0.53 -5.82
N THR A 193 -5.76 0.36 -6.47
CA THR A 193 -6.07 0.96 -7.77
C THR A 193 -5.89 2.49 -7.77
N SER A 194 -6.21 3.11 -6.64
CA SER A 194 -6.03 4.53 -6.39
C SER A 194 -4.56 4.99 -6.48
N GLU A 195 -3.60 4.13 -6.16
CA GLU A 195 -2.16 4.41 -6.05
C GLU A 195 -1.33 3.92 -7.25
N ILE A 196 -1.95 3.21 -8.21
CA ILE A 196 -1.26 2.72 -9.40
C ILE A 196 -0.68 3.88 -10.20
N LYS A 197 0.61 3.75 -10.54
CA LYS A 197 1.35 4.72 -11.34
C LYS A 197 1.36 4.29 -12.80
N CYS A 198 1.12 5.26 -13.69
CA CYS A 198 1.36 5.13 -15.11
C CYS A 198 2.73 5.70 -15.47
N ASP A 199 3.33 5.17 -16.54
CA ASP A 199 4.51 5.79 -17.14
C ASP A 199 4.17 7.19 -17.65
N THR A 200 5.18 8.05 -17.71
CA THR A 200 5.03 9.42 -18.23
C THR A 200 4.39 9.43 -19.61
N GLY A 201 3.34 10.23 -19.78
CA GLY A 201 2.59 10.33 -21.04
C GLY A 201 1.44 9.34 -21.19
N PHE A 202 1.10 8.61 -20.13
CA PHE A 202 -0.11 7.77 -20.07
C PHE A 202 -1.02 8.19 -18.92
N ASP A 203 -2.31 8.22 -19.20
CA ASP A 203 -3.38 8.48 -18.24
C ASP A 203 -3.95 7.18 -17.69
N LYS A 204 -4.35 7.23 -16.42
CA LYS A 204 -4.94 6.10 -15.71
C LYS A 204 -6.43 6.00 -16.02
N ILE A 205 -6.87 4.84 -16.47
CA ILE A 205 -8.30 4.49 -16.59
C ILE A 205 -8.66 3.40 -15.62
N LEU A 206 -9.71 3.62 -14.84
CA LEU A 206 -10.37 2.58 -14.06
C LEU A 206 -11.41 1.92 -14.96
N HIS A 207 -11.35 0.59 -15.06
CA HIS A 207 -12.35 -0.16 -15.83
C HIS A 207 -13.70 -0.16 -15.12
N PRO A 208 -14.82 -0.40 -15.83
CA PRO A 208 -16.16 -0.43 -15.24
C PRO A 208 -16.34 -1.45 -14.10
N ASP A 209 -15.44 -2.43 -13.99
CA ASP A 209 -15.43 -3.41 -12.90
C ASP A 209 -14.90 -2.85 -11.57
N ASN A 210 -14.39 -1.61 -11.56
CA ASN A 210 -13.72 -0.94 -10.44
C ASN A 210 -12.54 -1.72 -9.83
N LYS A 211 -12.05 -2.74 -10.53
CA LYS A 211 -11.01 -3.67 -10.04
C LYS A 211 -9.74 -3.58 -10.85
N THR A 212 -9.84 -3.23 -12.13
CA THR A 212 -8.70 -3.20 -13.02
C THR A 212 -8.40 -1.79 -13.53
N ILE A 213 -7.12 -1.52 -13.77
CA ILE A 213 -6.65 -0.26 -14.30
C ILE A 213 -5.81 -0.50 -15.55
N SER A 214 -5.91 0.42 -16.49
CA SER A 214 -5.00 0.51 -17.62
C SER A 214 -4.40 1.90 -17.72
N CYS A 215 -3.20 1.96 -18.29
CA CYS A 215 -2.56 3.22 -18.64
C CYS A 215 -2.68 3.39 -20.14
N VAL A 216 -3.35 4.45 -20.59
CA VAL A 216 -3.65 4.72 -21.98
C VAL A 216 -3.08 6.07 -22.40
N LYS A 217 -2.72 6.25 -23.66
CA LYS A 217 -2.31 7.57 -24.14
C LYS A 217 -3.49 8.55 -24.06
N PRO A 218 -3.26 9.86 -23.83
CA PRO A 218 -4.34 10.86 -23.76
C PRO A 218 -5.30 10.83 -24.96
N ILE A 219 -4.79 10.65 -26.18
CA ILE A 219 -5.64 10.55 -27.39
C ILE A 219 -6.54 9.30 -27.39
N THR A 220 -6.08 8.20 -26.77
CA THR A 220 -6.89 6.98 -26.62
C THR A 220 -7.95 7.19 -25.56
N LEU A 221 -7.60 7.85 -24.45
CA LEU A 221 -8.55 8.25 -23.42
C LEU A 221 -9.71 9.05 -24.03
N SER A 222 -9.42 10.11 -24.81
CA SER A 222 -10.45 10.91 -25.49
C SER A 222 -11.39 10.08 -26.36
N LYS A 223 -10.85 9.13 -27.13
CA LYS A 223 -11.66 8.23 -27.97
C LYS A 223 -12.54 7.30 -27.14
N LEU A 224 -11.99 6.70 -26.09
CA LEU A 224 -12.74 5.80 -25.21
C LEU A 224 -13.90 6.53 -24.53
N VAL A 225 -13.69 7.79 -24.13
CA VAL A 225 -14.74 8.66 -23.57
C VAL A 225 -15.78 9.03 -24.63
N GLN A 226 -15.34 9.45 -25.82
CA GLN A 226 -16.24 9.83 -26.92
C GLN A 226 -17.14 8.67 -27.38
N HIS A 227 -16.63 7.45 -27.35
CA HIS A 227 -17.39 6.24 -27.67
C HIS A 227 -18.21 5.70 -26.50
N GLY A 228 -18.16 6.33 -25.32
CA GLY A 228 -18.90 5.90 -24.13
C GLY A 228 -18.44 4.56 -23.56
N TRP A 229 -17.25 4.07 -23.93
CA TRP A 229 -16.70 2.80 -23.45
C TRP A 229 -16.12 2.92 -22.04
N ILE A 230 -15.63 4.10 -21.72
CA ILE A 230 -15.31 4.49 -20.36
C ILE A 230 -16.09 5.76 -20.07
N LYS A 231 -16.56 5.88 -18.83
CA LYS A 231 -16.89 7.20 -18.32
C LYS A 231 -15.57 7.99 -18.28
N PRO A 232 -15.53 9.29 -18.62
CA PRO A 232 -14.36 10.09 -18.30
C PRO A 232 -14.02 9.79 -16.85
N ALA A 233 -12.74 9.58 -16.55
CA ALA A 233 -12.30 9.47 -15.18
C ALA A 233 -12.63 10.82 -14.51
N PHE A 234 -13.88 10.98 -14.05
CA PHE A 234 -14.17 11.71 -12.86
C PHE A 234 -13.26 11.04 -11.86
N ASP A 235 -12.19 11.74 -11.47
CA ASP A 235 -11.40 11.31 -10.34
C ASP A 235 -12.42 11.01 -9.24
N PRO A 236 -12.58 9.76 -8.77
CA PRO A 236 -13.44 9.51 -7.61
C PRO A 236 -12.86 10.17 -6.35
N ARG A 237 -11.79 10.96 -6.47
CA ARG A 237 -11.31 11.96 -5.53
C ARG A 237 -11.29 13.33 -6.21
N VAL A 238 -12.38 13.76 -6.84
CA VAL A 238 -12.47 15.16 -7.29
C VAL A 238 -12.28 15.99 -6.04
N SER A 239 -11.27 16.86 -6.02
CA SER A 239 -11.24 17.93 -5.02
C SER A 239 -12.59 18.63 -5.09
N PRO A 240 -13.32 18.79 -3.98
CA PRO A 240 -14.60 19.46 -4.00
C PRO A 240 -14.44 20.80 -4.70
N LYS A 241 -15.39 21.16 -5.59
CA LYS A 241 -15.36 22.46 -6.28
C LYS A 241 -15.23 23.59 -5.26
N ILE A 242 -15.88 23.40 -4.12
CA ILE A 242 -15.93 24.35 -3.03
C ILE A 242 -15.75 23.60 -1.72
N VAL A 243 -14.69 23.97 -1.01
CA VAL A 243 -14.46 23.62 0.40
C VAL A 243 -14.58 24.91 1.19
N LEU A 244 -15.62 25.02 2.02
CA LEU A 244 -15.81 26.18 2.90
C LEU A 244 -15.44 25.77 4.32
N THR A 245 -14.62 26.58 4.97
CA THR A 245 -14.19 26.36 6.36
C THR A 245 -14.99 27.18 7.38
N ASN A 246 -15.98 27.94 6.92
CA ASN A 246 -16.91 28.68 7.76
C ASN A 246 -18.32 28.13 7.51
N SER A 247 -18.92 27.52 8.52
CA SER A 247 -20.26 26.92 8.47
C SER A 247 -21.35 27.80 9.08
N PHE A 248 -21.09 29.09 9.29
CA PHE A 248 -22.09 30.06 9.75
C PHE A 248 -22.86 30.62 8.55
N TYR A 249 -23.76 29.81 7.98
CA TYR A 249 -24.67 30.24 6.92
C TYR A 249 -26.04 30.60 7.49
N ASP A 250 -26.77 31.47 6.81
CA ASP A 250 -28.14 31.79 7.18
C ASP A 250 -29.04 30.55 7.03
N GLY A 251 -29.66 30.13 8.13
CA GLY A 251 -30.57 28.97 8.21
C GLY A 251 -29.90 27.62 8.52
N ILE A 252 -28.58 27.54 8.63
CA ILE A 252 -27.87 26.26 8.89
C ILE A 252 -28.17 25.67 10.28
N ASP A 253 -28.51 26.53 11.24
CA ASP A 253 -28.84 26.19 12.61
C ASP A 253 -30.27 25.63 12.77
N LYS A 254 -31.10 25.77 11.74
CA LYS A 254 -32.45 25.21 11.73
C LYS A 254 -32.41 23.69 11.63
N GLN A 255 -33.35 23.06 12.31
CA GLN A 255 -33.48 21.60 12.37
C GLN A 255 -34.45 21.07 11.32
N GLY A 256 -34.29 19.79 10.96
CA GLY A 256 -35.17 19.10 10.01
C GLY A 256 -34.95 19.51 8.55
N LYS A 257 -36.03 19.51 7.76
CA LYS A 257 -36.04 19.89 6.34
C LYS A 257 -36.28 21.39 6.20
N THR A 258 -35.22 22.13 5.93
CA THR A 258 -35.22 23.59 5.82
C THR A 258 -34.42 24.02 4.59
N VAL A 259 -34.34 25.33 4.33
CA VAL A 259 -33.45 25.92 3.35
C VAL A 259 -32.29 26.64 4.03
N VAL A 260 -31.12 26.62 3.39
CA VAL A 260 -29.90 27.34 3.79
C VAL A 260 -29.32 28.06 2.57
N SER A 261 -28.79 29.26 2.77
CA SER A 261 -28.18 30.06 1.70
C SER A 261 -26.66 30.04 1.80
N ILE A 262 -25.98 29.50 0.79
CA ILE A 262 -24.52 29.39 0.73
C ILE A 262 -24.06 30.03 -0.57
N ASN A 263 -23.19 31.05 -0.49
CA ASN A 263 -22.68 31.77 -1.67
C ASN A 263 -23.77 32.26 -2.64
N ASN A 264 -24.87 32.82 -2.11
CA ASN A 264 -26.05 33.27 -2.87
C ASN A 264 -26.81 32.16 -3.61
N GLN A 265 -26.58 30.89 -3.28
CA GLN A 265 -27.35 29.76 -3.77
C GLN A 265 -28.16 29.14 -2.61
N THR A 266 -29.42 28.82 -2.90
CA THR A 266 -30.33 28.16 -1.95
C THR A 266 -30.15 26.65 -2.02
N PHE A 267 -29.99 26.02 -0.86
CA PHE A 267 -29.93 24.56 -0.71
C PHE A 267 -31.06 24.10 0.20
N TYR A 268 -31.72 23.02 -0.19
CA TYR A 268 -32.49 22.21 0.75
C TYR A 268 -31.52 21.49 1.68
N GLN A 269 -31.85 21.50 2.96
CA GLN A 269 -31.08 20.88 4.02
C GLN A 269 -31.83 19.69 4.61
N PHE A 270 -31.10 18.63 4.94
CA PHE A 270 -31.57 17.53 5.78
C PHE A 270 -30.57 17.32 6.91
N THR A 271 -31.05 17.20 8.15
CA THR A 271 -30.20 16.91 9.32
C THR A 271 -30.42 15.46 9.73
N PHE A 272 -29.33 14.71 9.93
CA PHE A 272 -29.40 13.36 10.46
C PHE A 272 -29.97 13.36 11.89
N GLY A 273 -30.66 12.27 12.25
CA GLY A 273 -31.28 12.12 13.57
C GLY A 273 -30.31 11.72 14.68
N HIS A 274 -29.02 11.56 14.36
CA HIS A 274 -27.97 11.13 15.27
C HIS A 274 -26.70 11.97 15.05
N SER A 275 -25.78 11.86 16.01
CA SER A 275 -24.52 12.59 15.96
C SER A 275 -23.55 11.94 14.97
N ILE A 276 -22.52 12.69 14.58
CA ILE A 276 -21.45 12.13 13.75
C ILE A 276 -20.74 10.92 14.37
N ASP A 277 -20.74 10.80 15.69
CA ASP A 277 -20.11 9.68 16.40
C ASP A 277 -20.86 8.37 16.21
N ASP A 278 -22.15 8.47 15.88
CA ASP A 278 -23.07 7.36 15.70
C ASP A 278 -23.22 6.95 14.23
N LEU A 279 -22.50 7.62 13.31
CA LEU A 279 -22.53 7.37 11.88
C LEU A 279 -22.03 5.96 11.56
N GLN A 280 -22.92 5.10 11.08
CA GLN A 280 -22.65 3.68 10.91
C GLN A 280 -22.03 3.35 9.55
N ARG A 281 -21.28 2.25 9.52
CA ARG A 281 -20.73 1.70 8.28
C ARG A 281 -21.87 1.30 7.33
N GLY A 282 -21.82 1.79 6.09
CA GLY A 282 -22.81 1.47 5.05
C GLY A 282 -24.11 2.26 5.18
N GLU A 283 -24.17 3.25 6.06
CA GLU A 283 -25.31 4.13 6.19
C GLU A 283 -25.54 4.91 4.88
N SER A 284 -26.79 4.98 4.42
CA SER A 284 -27.15 5.63 3.17
C SER A 284 -28.52 6.26 3.26
N ILE A 285 -28.68 7.43 2.65
CA ILE A 285 -29.94 8.16 2.62
C ILE A 285 -30.16 8.79 1.26
N LYS A 286 -31.40 8.66 0.77
CA LYS A 286 -31.88 9.41 -0.38
C LYS A 286 -32.55 10.70 0.10
N PHE A 287 -31.99 11.83 -0.29
CA PHE A 287 -32.53 13.15 -0.01
C PHE A 287 -32.69 13.91 -1.32
N GLN A 288 -33.93 14.31 -1.63
CA GLN A 288 -34.32 14.73 -2.97
C GLN A 288 -33.97 13.62 -4.00
N ASN A 289 -33.38 13.99 -5.13
CA ASN A 289 -32.93 13.08 -6.19
C ASN A 289 -31.45 12.68 -6.06
N VAL A 290 -30.87 12.84 -4.87
CA VAL A 290 -29.47 12.52 -4.58
C VAL A 290 -29.40 11.46 -3.49
N THR A 291 -28.53 10.46 -3.66
CA THR A 291 -28.25 9.45 -2.64
C THR A 291 -26.89 9.72 -2.03
N PHE A 292 -26.85 9.88 -0.71
CA PHE A 292 -25.62 10.07 0.06
C PHE A 292 -25.32 8.77 0.81
N SER A 293 -24.11 8.26 0.70
CA SER A 293 -23.69 7.01 1.33
C SER A 293 -22.37 7.20 2.08
N PHE A 294 -22.29 6.56 3.24
CA PHE A 294 -21.13 6.56 4.14
C PHE A 294 -20.60 5.12 4.25
N PRO A 295 -19.87 4.64 3.24
CA PRO A 295 -19.50 3.22 3.14
C PRO A 295 -18.68 2.72 4.33
N GLU A 296 -17.90 3.60 4.97
CA GLU A 296 -17.06 3.28 6.12
C GLU A 296 -17.56 3.90 7.44
N GLY A 297 -18.69 4.63 7.42
CA GLY A 297 -19.16 5.40 8.57
C GLY A 297 -18.11 6.40 9.07
N LEU A 298 -18.07 6.63 10.38
CA LEU A 298 -16.99 7.39 11.04
C LEU A 298 -15.78 6.49 11.32
N MET A 299 -14.65 6.78 10.67
CA MET A 299 -13.36 6.15 10.97
C MET A 299 -12.59 6.97 12.00
N LYS A 300 -12.41 6.43 13.21
CA LYS A 300 -11.60 7.07 14.27
C LYS A 300 -10.12 6.76 14.05
N THR A 301 -9.30 7.79 13.88
CA THR A 301 -7.85 7.70 13.76
C THR A 301 -7.17 8.48 14.88
N ILE A 302 -5.87 8.29 15.08
CA ILE A 302 -5.08 9.08 16.02
C ILE A 302 -5.06 10.59 15.70
N ALA A 303 -5.21 10.94 14.41
CA ALA A 303 -5.23 12.31 13.94
C ALA A 303 -6.62 12.95 14.00
N GLY A 304 -7.66 12.16 14.32
CA GLY A 304 -9.05 12.58 14.27
C GLY A 304 -9.99 11.57 13.65
N GLY A 305 -11.27 11.93 13.57
CA GLY A 305 -12.26 11.16 12.85
C GLY A 305 -12.27 11.58 11.38
N ILE A 306 -12.36 10.62 10.48
CA ILE A 306 -12.50 10.86 9.04
C ILE A 306 -13.71 10.11 8.51
N THR A 307 -14.29 10.62 7.43
CA THR A 307 -15.43 9.99 6.74
C THR A 307 -15.15 9.89 5.25
N ILE A 308 -15.83 8.94 4.62
CA ILE A 308 -15.94 8.81 3.17
C ILE A 308 -17.39 9.11 2.82
N LEU A 309 -17.61 10.02 1.88
CA LEU A 309 -18.92 10.38 1.36
C LEU A 309 -19.01 9.97 -0.10
N ASP A 310 -20.01 9.16 -0.45
CA ASP A 310 -20.37 8.77 -1.82
C ASP A 310 -21.71 9.44 -2.18
N ILE A 311 -21.70 10.32 -3.17
CA ILE A 311 -22.86 11.07 -3.65
C ILE A 311 -23.26 10.55 -5.03
N LYS A 312 -24.47 10.01 -5.16
CA LYS A 312 -25.05 9.50 -6.41
C LYS A 312 -26.21 10.36 -6.88
N PHE A 313 -26.13 10.80 -8.12
CA PHE A 313 -27.12 11.63 -8.80
C PHE A 313 -28.05 10.78 -9.67
N GLN A 314 -29.25 11.29 -9.96
CA GLN A 314 -30.27 10.59 -10.73
C GLN A 314 -29.85 10.30 -12.19
N ASP A 315 -28.96 11.12 -12.75
CA ASP A 315 -28.38 10.92 -14.09
C ASP A 315 -27.32 9.81 -14.14
N GLY A 316 -27.05 9.15 -13.01
CA GLY A 316 -26.05 8.09 -12.90
C GLY A 316 -24.62 8.59 -12.69
N ASN A 317 -24.44 9.89 -12.43
CA ASN A 317 -23.17 10.44 -11.97
C ASN A 317 -22.94 10.10 -10.49
N GLU A 318 -21.67 9.92 -10.14
CA GLU A 318 -21.21 9.53 -8.80
C GLU A 318 -19.98 10.35 -8.45
N GLU A 319 -19.97 10.91 -7.24
CA GLU A 319 -18.83 11.66 -6.69
C GLU A 319 -18.46 11.10 -5.32
N ILE A 320 -17.19 10.73 -5.14
CA ILE A 320 -16.70 10.17 -3.88
C ILE A 320 -15.71 11.18 -3.27
N TYR A 321 -15.88 11.45 -1.98
CA TYR A 321 -15.06 12.36 -1.20
C TYR A 321 -14.45 11.59 -0.03
N THR A 322 -13.15 11.40 -0.07
CA THR A 322 -12.42 10.64 0.96
C THR A 322 -11.69 11.53 1.93
N GLY A 323 -11.58 11.11 3.19
CA GLY A 323 -10.73 11.78 4.18
C GLY A 323 -11.30 13.12 4.63
N ILE A 324 -12.63 13.26 4.63
CA ILE A 324 -13.29 14.46 5.13
C ILE A 324 -13.06 14.50 6.64
N PRO A 325 -12.28 15.47 7.16
CA PRO A 325 -12.01 15.54 8.58
C PRO A 325 -13.29 15.88 9.34
N THR A 326 -13.39 15.30 10.52
CA THR A 326 -14.47 15.53 11.48
C THR A 326 -13.94 16.23 12.71
N ARG A 327 -14.74 16.32 13.78
CA ARG A 327 -14.45 17.12 14.98
C ARG A 327 -13.33 16.62 15.90
N TYR A 328 -12.73 15.46 15.64
CA TYR A 328 -11.68 14.91 16.50
C TYR A 328 -10.28 15.25 15.98
N GLY A 329 -9.33 15.44 16.90
CA GLY A 329 -7.89 15.55 16.61
C GLY A 329 -7.39 16.94 16.25
N SER A 330 -6.07 17.05 16.03
CA SER A 330 -5.39 18.33 15.75
C SER A 330 -5.79 18.99 14.43
N SER A 331 -6.47 18.25 13.55
CA SER A 331 -7.00 18.71 12.27
C SER A 331 -8.52 18.85 12.28
N ALA A 332 -9.15 18.83 13.45
CA ALA A 332 -10.57 18.98 13.60
C ALA A 332 -11.06 20.31 13.02
N ASN A 333 -12.01 20.23 12.09
CA ASN A 333 -12.68 21.39 11.57
C ASN A 333 -14.19 21.18 11.67
N ASN A 334 -14.79 21.71 12.74
CA ASN A 334 -16.22 21.56 13.04
C ASN A 334 -17.10 22.42 12.13
N THR A 335 -16.51 23.06 11.13
CA THR A 335 -17.17 24.04 10.27
C THR A 335 -16.85 23.80 8.78
N LEU A 336 -16.59 22.54 8.42
CA LEU A 336 -16.29 22.12 7.05
C LEU A 336 -17.57 21.86 6.27
N THR A 337 -17.69 22.53 5.11
CA THR A 337 -18.70 22.25 4.09
C THR A 337 -18.04 21.84 2.79
N ILE A 338 -18.52 20.75 2.21
CA ILE A 338 -18.10 20.19 0.93
C ILE A 338 -19.28 20.27 -0.02
N LEU A 339 -19.08 20.88 -1.19
CA LEU A 339 -20.06 20.92 -2.27
C LEU A 339 -19.55 20.13 -3.48
N SER A 340 -20.49 19.42 -4.12
CA SER A 340 -20.27 18.59 -5.29
C SER A 340 -19.83 19.40 -6.50
N ASN A 341 -19.24 18.74 -7.48
CA ASN A 341 -18.93 19.33 -8.78
C ASN A 341 -20.14 19.31 -9.73
N HIS A 342 -21.10 18.42 -9.49
CA HIS A 342 -22.38 18.35 -10.17
C HIS A 342 -23.13 19.68 -10.08
N ALA A 343 -23.69 20.15 -11.19
CA ALA A 343 -24.28 21.48 -11.31
C ALA A 343 -25.81 21.51 -11.12
N SER A 344 -26.52 20.41 -11.31
CA SER A 344 -28.00 20.39 -11.28
C SER A 344 -28.55 18.99 -10.94
N PRO A 345 -28.79 18.66 -9.65
CA PRO A 345 -28.57 19.53 -8.49
C PRO A 345 -27.11 19.48 -8.01
N GLN A 346 -26.60 20.60 -7.50
CA GLN A 346 -25.39 20.57 -6.67
C GLN A 346 -25.74 19.96 -5.30
N ALA A 347 -24.95 19.02 -4.82
CA ALA A 347 -25.12 18.35 -3.53
C ALA A 347 -23.98 18.69 -2.58
N GLY A 348 -24.13 18.42 -1.30
CA GLY A 348 -23.06 18.67 -0.34
C GLY A 348 -23.30 18.10 1.05
N LEU A 349 -22.25 18.22 1.86
CA LEU A 349 -22.20 17.79 3.24
C LEU A 349 -21.60 18.91 4.08
N THR A 350 -22.19 19.19 5.23
CA THR A 350 -21.57 20.05 6.25
C THR A 350 -21.69 19.44 7.63
N TYR A 351 -20.65 19.63 8.42
CA TYR A 351 -20.66 19.32 9.85
C TYR A 351 -20.93 20.61 10.63
N TYR A 352 -21.99 20.60 11.43
CA TYR A 352 -22.39 21.77 12.23
C TYR A 352 -22.82 21.33 13.62
N LYS A 353 -22.10 21.78 14.67
CA LYS A 353 -22.38 21.45 16.07
C LYS A 353 -22.65 19.94 16.30
N ASP A 354 -21.78 19.10 15.75
CA ASP A 354 -21.83 17.62 15.85
C ASP A 354 -22.90 16.91 15.03
N GLU A 355 -23.68 17.68 14.27
CA GLU A 355 -24.69 17.17 13.37
C GLU A 355 -24.13 17.01 11.97
N ILE A 356 -24.63 15.99 11.28
CA ILE A 356 -24.41 15.79 9.86
C ILE A 356 -25.57 16.45 9.11
N LYS A 357 -25.27 17.43 8.27
CA LYS A 357 -26.25 18.12 7.42
C LYS A 357 -25.95 17.87 5.95
N LEU A 358 -26.95 17.37 5.24
CA LEU A 358 -26.92 17.14 3.79
C LEU A 358 -27.56 18.32 3.07
N LEU A 359 -26.95 18.72 1.96
CA LEU A 359 -27.34 19.87 1.16
C LEU A 359 -27.67 19.42 -0.26
N VAL A 360 -28.78 19.90 -0.81
CA VAL A 360 -29.13 19.70 -2.24
C VAL A 360 -29.68 21.02 -2.78
N GLY A 361 -28.98 21.61 -3.74
CA GLY A 361 -29.35 22.86 -4.40
C GLY A 361 -30.62 22.73 -5.20
N GLU A 362 -31.32 23.86 -5.38
CA GLU A 362 -32.41 23.95 -6.36
C GLU A 362 -31.86 23.77 -7.78
N ASN A 363 -32.60 23.05 -8.62
CA ASN A 363 -32.22 22.73 -10.00
C ASN A 363 -32.20 23.95 -10.91
#